data_AF-A0A6G6ZAN5-F1
#
_entry.id   AF-A0A6G6ZAN5-F1
#
_cell.length_a   1.000
_cell.length_b   1.000
_cell.length_c   1.000
_cell.angle_alpha   90.00
_cell.angle_beta   90.00
_cell.angle_gamma   90.00
#
_symmetry.space_group_name_H-M   'P 1'
#
loop_
_entity.id
_entity.type
_entity.pdbx_description
1 polymer ?
#
loop_
_entity_poly.entity_id
_entity_poly.type
_entity_poly.pdbx_seq_one_letter_code
_entity_poly.pdbx_strand_id
1 'polypeptide(L)'
;MSIQVAILKILASHVSGRATLDSLKHDLAILSSSGEDWHARIKRLASRVPELDIFSSFYVLRDVEGWQITSAGREFLQALEAVTQDNLSPAPTDDSAIRAEGTLIVVGHRFKNRMRTQRDPEQGVSPRRRPFREPH
;
A
#
# COMPACT_ATOMS: atom_id res chain seq x y z
N MET A 1 -14.96 -12.91 4.78
CA MET A 1 -13.63 -12.46 5.25
C MET A 1 -12.98 -13.62 5.99
N SER A 2 -11.65 -13.82 5.92
CA SER A 2 -10.98 -14.84 6.73
C SER A 2 -10.44 -14.22 8.02
N ILE A 3 -10.98 -14.64 9.15
CA ILE A 3 -10.57 -14.17 10.47
C ILE A 3 -9.15 -14.59 10.82
N GLN A 4 -8.71 -15.77 10.37
CA GLN A 4 -7.39 -16.29 10.70
C GLN A 4 -6.26 -15.46 10.10
N VAL A 5 -6.40 -15.07 8.83
CA VAL A 5 -5.45 -14.18 8.16
C VAL A 5 -5.42 -12.80 8.83
N ALA A 6 -6.57 -12.30 9.27
CA ALA A 6 -6.66 -11.04 10.01
C ALA A 6 -5.90 -11.11 11.35
N ILE A 7 -6.09 -12.18 12.13
CA ILE A 7 -5.35 -12.40 13.39
C ILE A 7 -3.85 -12.43 13.13
N LEU A 8 -3.40 -13.19 12.11
CA LEU A 8 -1.99 -13.29 11.76
C LEU A 8 -1.40 -11.92 11.40
N LYS A 9 -2.15 -11.10 10.65
CA LYS A 9 -1.79 -9.73 10.30
C LYS A 9 -1.67 -8.83 11.53
N ILE A 10 -2.67 -8.82 12.41
CA ILE A 10 -2.69 -7.98 13.62
C ILE A 10 -1.50 -8.32 14.51
N LEU A 11 -1.26 -9.61 14.77
CA LEU A 11 -0.13 -10.04 15.59
C LEU A 11 1.21 -9.70 14.94
N ALA A 12 1.32 -9.80 13.61
CA ALA A 12 2.54 -9.40 12.91
C ALA A 12 2.83 -7.90 13.02
N SER A 13 1.79 -7.06 13.04
CA SER A 13 1.89 -5.60 13.23
C SER A 13 2.26 -5.19 14.66
N HIS A 14 2.06 -6.05 15.65
CA HIS A 14 2.56 -5.81 17.00
C HIS A 14 4.09 -5.99 17.05
N VAL A 15 4.79 -5.00 17.62
CA VAL A 15 6.25 -5.03 17.81
C VAL A 15 6.68 -6.27 18.60
N SER A 16 5.95 -6.62 19.65
CA SER A 16 6.19 -7.82 20.46
C SER A 16 5.77 -9.12 19.77
N GLY A 17 4.97 -9.04 18.70
CA GLY A 17 4.27 -10.18 18.12
C GLY A 17 3.20 -10.78 19.03
N ARG A 18 2.85 -10.09 20.12
CA ARG A 18 1.90 -10.56 21.12
C ARG A 18 0.76 -9.58 21.31
N ALA A 19 -0.43 -10.13 21.51
CA ALA A 19 -1.60 -9.37 21.90
C ALA A 19 -2.43 -10.15 22.93
N THR A 20 -3.03 -9.43 23.87
CA THR A 20 -4.06 -10.02 24.74
C THR A 20 -5.33 -10.26 23.93
N LEU A 21 -6.25 -11.07 24.45
CA LEU A 21 -7.55 -11.28 23.80
C LEU A 21 -8.35 -9.98 23.67
N ASP A 22 -8.25 -9.08 24.66
CA ASP A 22 -8.96 -7.81 24.64
C ASP A 22 -8.40 -6.88 23.56
N SER A 23 -7.06 -6.73 23.51
CA SER A 23 -6.38 -5.97 22.45
C SER A 23 -6.71 -6.52 21.07
N LEU A 24 -6.66 -7.85 20.89
CA LEU A 24 -6.97 -8.49 19.60
C LEU A 24 -8.42 -8.24 19.15
N LYS A 25 -9.39 -8.25 20.09
CA LYS A 25 -10.79 -7.91 19.80
C LYS A 25 -10.93 -6.43 19.42
N HIS A 26 -10.23 -5.55 20.12
CA HIS A 26 -10.24 -4.12 19.85
C HIS A 26 -9.67 -3.81 18.46
N ASP A 27 -8.49 -4.35 18.13
CA ASP A 27 -7.88 -4.22 16.80
C ASP A 27 -8.80 -4.76 15.70
N LEU A 28 -9.42 -5.92 15.93
CA LEU A 28 -10.36 -6.48 14.97
C LEU A 28 -11.57 -5.57 14.76
N ALA A 29 -12.11 -4.95 15.81
CA ALA A 29 -13.24 -4.02 15.70
C ALA A 29 -12.88 -2.76 14.91
N ILE A 30 -11.67 -2.21 15.11
CA ILE A 30 -11.14 -1.08 14.34
C ILE A 30 -11.03 -1.49 12.87
N LEU A 31 -10.42 -2.63 12.60
CA LEU A 31 -10.17 -3.12 11.24
C LEU A 31 -11.47 -3.49 10.50
N SER A 32 -12.45 -4.03 11.20
CA SER A 32 -13.80 -4.24 10.66
C SER A 32 -14.48 -2.91 10.29
N SER A 33 -14.11 -1.81 10.93
CA SER A 33 -14.60 -0.46 10.61
C SER A 33 -13.73 0.26 9.55
N SER A 34 -12.59 -0.33 9.14
CA SER A 34 -11.59 0.29 8.25
C SER A 34 -11.98 0.34 6.76
N GLY A 35 -13.24 0.04 6.42
CA GLY A 35 -13.74 0.08 5.04
C GLY A 35 -13.31 -1.09 4.16
N GLU A 36 -13.61 -0.99 2.87
CA GLU A 36 -13.57 -2.11 1.92
C GLU A 36 -12.15 -2.51 1.50
N ASP A 37 -11.18 -1.59 1.52
CA ASP A 37 -9.80 -1.83 1.12
C ASP A 37 -9.13 -2.91 1.98
N TRP A 38 -9.20 -2.75 3.30
CA TRP A 38 -8.67 -3.74 4.24
C TRP A 38 -9.33 -5.12 4.04
N HIS A 39 -10.65 -5.15 3.90
CA HIS A 39 -11.40 -6.39 3.69
C HIS A 39 -11.00 -7.08 2.39
N ALA A 40 -10.81 -6.33 1.31
CA ALA A 40 -10.35 -6.83 0.02
C ALA A 40 -8.93 -7.40 0.12
N ARG A 41 -8.02 -6.73 0.84
CA ARG A 41 -6.65 -7.20 1.08
C ARG A 41 -6.63 -8.52 1.84
N ILE A 42 -7.38 -8.63 2.93
CA ILE A 42 -7.49 -9.87 3.71
C ILE A 42 -8.13 -10.99 2.90
N LYS A 43 -9.15 -10.67 2.07
CA LYS A 43 -9.78 -11.64 1.18
C LYS A 43 -8.79 -12.17 0.14
N ARG A 44 -7.98 -11.33 -0.50
CA ARG A 44 -6.95 -11.75 -1.47
C ARG A 44 -5.92 -12.70 -0.84
N LEU A 45 -5.46 -12.40 0.37
CA LEU A 45 -4.54 -13.26 1.11
C LEU A 45 -5.18 -14.62 1.43
N ALA A 46 -6.42 -14.61 1.94
CA ALA A 46 -7.15 -15.83 2.26
C ALA A 46 -7.45 -16.71 1.04
N SER A 47 -7.73 -16.12 -0.12
CA SER A 47 -7.99 -16.87 -1.36
C SER A 47 -6.79 -17.67 -1.85
N ARG A 48 -5.57 -17.36 -1.40
CA ARG A 48 -4.35 -18.09 -1.78
C ARG A 48 -4.06 -19.28 -0.89
N VAL A 49 -4.62 -19.29 0.31
CA VAL A 49 -4.44 -20.36 1.29
C VAL A 49 -5.81 -20.69 1.89
N PRO A 50 -6.72 -21.30 1.11
CA PRO A 50 -8.09 -21.56 1.55
C PRO A 50 -8.17 -22.55 2.71
N GLU A 51 -7.17 -23.42 2.86
CA GLU A 51 -7.05 -24.41 3.94
C GLU A 51 -6.10 -23.95 5.05
N LEU A 52 -5.85 -22.64 5.19
CA LEU A 52 -5.04 -22.12 6.27
C LEU A 52 -5.68 -22.49 7.61
N ASP A 53 -4.89 -23.12 8.48
CA ASP A 53 -5.20 -23.26 9.90
C ASP A 53 -4.01 -22.78 10.74
N ILE A 54 -4.10 -21.54 11.23
CA ILE A 54 -2.98 -20.88 11.94
C ILE A 54 -2.57 -21.57 13.26
N PHE A 55 -3.43 -22.41 13.83
CA PHE A 55 -3.17 -23.11 15.09
C PHE A 55 -2.55 -24.47 14.86
N SER A 56 -3.13 -25.25 13.96
CA SER A 56 -2.63 -26.57 13.58
C SER A 56 -1.25 -26.48 12.94
N SER A 57 -0.96 -25.38 12.23
CA SER A 57 0.36 -25.11 11.65
C SER A 57 1.33 -24.38 12.60
N PHE A 58 0.95 -24.13 13.86
CA PHE A 58 1.76 -23.44 14.87
C PHE A 58 2.27 -22.06 14.43
N TYR A 59 1.54 -21.37 13.55
CA TYR A 59 1.85 -19.99 13.17
C TYR A 59 1.46 -19.01 14.27
N VAL A 60 0.47 -19.37 15.07
CA VAL A 60 0.03 -18.62 16.24
C VAL A 60 -0.09 -19.55 17.43
N LEU A 61 0.52 -19.14 18.55
CA LEU A 61 0.41 -19.81 19.84
C LEU A 61 -0.55 -19.03 20.73
N ARG A 62 -1.27 -19.77 21.57
CA ARG A 62 -2.13 -19.21 22.61
C ARG A 62 -1.63 -19.70 23.96
N ASP A 63 -1.42 -18.78 24.88
CA ASP A 63 -1.03 -19.04 26.25
C ASP A 63 -1.83 -18.16 27.23
N VAL A 64 -1.47 -18.21 28.51
CA VAL A 64 -2.17 -17.47 29.57
C VAL A 64 -2.05 -15.95 29.44
N GLU A 65 -0.99 -15.47 28.77
CA GLU A 65 -0.75 -14.04 28.55
C GLU A 65 -1.39 -13.55 27.24
N GLY A 66 -1.93 -14.46 26.43
CA GLY A 66 -2.71 -14.16 25.25
C GLY A 66 -2.24 -14.92 24.02
N TRP A 67 -1.95 -14.17 22.97
CA TRP A 67 -1.73 -14.69 21.63
C TRP A 67 -0.39 -14.23 21.11
N GLN A 68 0.38 -15.13 20.50
CA GLN A 68 1.69 -14.82 19.93
C GLN A 68 1.83 -15.36 18.51
N ILE A 69 2.30 -14.53 17.58
CA ILE A 69 2.79 -15.01 16.29
C ILE A 69 4.19 -15.62 16.44
N THR A 70 4.39 -16.82 15.90
CA THR A 70 5.69 -17.48 15.90
C THR A 70 6.59 -16.93 14.79
N SER A 71 7.89 -17.24 14.85
CA SER A 71 8.81 -16.91 13.76
C SER A 71 8.34 -17.53 12.43
N ALA A 72 7.93 -18.80 12.45
CA ALA A 72 7.38 -19.48 11.29
C ALA A 72 6.09 -18.79 10.77
N GLY A 73 5.23 -18.30 11.66
CA GLY A 73 4.05 -17.51 11.28
C GLY A 73 4.41 -16.19 10.59
N ARG A 74 5.46 -15.50 11.05
CA ARG A 74 5.97 -14.27 10.39
C ARG A 74 6.59 -14.56 9.04
N GLU A 75 7.37 -15.63 8.91
CA GLU A 75 7.97 -16.04 7.64
C GLU A 75 6.91 -16.46 6.63
N PHE A 76 5.94 -17.27 7.07
CA PHE A 76 4.79 -17.67 6.25
C PHE A 76 4.00 -16.45 5.76
N LEU A 77 3.70 -15.50 6.66
CA LEU A 77 2.99 -14.28 6.29
C LEU A 77 3.80 -13.44 5.29
N GLN A 78 5.12 -13.28 5.50
CA GLN A 78 5.98 -12.56 4.56
C GLN A 78 6.01 -13.22 3.18
N ALA A 79 6.14 -14.55 3.12
CA ALA A 79 6.10 -15.27 1.86
C ALA A 79 4.74 -15.10 1.17
N LEU A 80 3.64 -15.24 1.91
CA LEU A 80 2.29 -15.05 1.39
C LEU A 80 2.08 -13.63 0.84
N GLU A 81 2.57 -12.61 1.54
CA GLU A 81 2.50 -11.22 1.11
C GLU A 81 3.38 -10.94 -0.10
N ALA A 82 4.59 -11.51 -0.17
CA ALA A 82 5.48 -11.37 -1.32
C ALA A 82 4.81 -11.90 -2.59
N VAL A 83 4.22 -13.10 -2.56
CA VAL A 83 3.46 -13.61 -3.73
C VAL A 83 2.25 -12.69 -4.02
N THR A 84 1.68 -12.03 -3.00
CA THR A 84 0.46 -11.22 -3.15
C THR A 84 0.73 -9.86 -3.76
N GLN A 85 1.88 -9.28 -3.44
CA GLN A 85 2.40 -8.07 -4.06
C GLN A 85 3.05 -8.33 -5.42
N ASP A 86 3.68 -9.47 -5.66
CA ASP A 86 4.26 -9.80 -6.97
C ASP A 86 3.18 -9.93 -8.06
N ASN A 87 2.01 -10.45 -7.68
CA ASN A 87 0.81 -10.49 -8.51
C ASN A 87 0.04 -9.13 -8.55
N LEU A 88 0.61 -8.08 -7.93
CA LEU A 88 0.29 -6.68 -8.22
C LEU A 88 1.27 -6.08 -9.22
N SER A 89 2.01 -6.90 -9.99
CA SER A 89 2.75 -6.44 -11.17
C SER A 89 1.91 -5.40 -11.91
N PRO A 90 2.47 -4.20 -12.13
CA PRO A 90 1.68 -3.01 -12.39
C PRO A 90 0.87 -3.25 -13.65
N ALA A 91 -0.46 -3.12 -13.57
CA ALA A 91 -1.15 -2.58 -14.73
C ALA A 91 -0.36 -1.32 -15.13
N PRO A 92 -0.02 -1.11 -16.41
CA PRO A 92 0.60 0.13 -16.85
C PRO A 92 -0.37 1.25 -16.50
N THR A 93 -0.18 1.81 -15.31
CA THR A 93 -0.81 3.04 -14.90
C THR A 93 0.05 4.06 -15.59
N ASP A 94 -0.48 4.51 -16.72
CA ASP A 94 -0.13 5.74 -17.38
C ASP A 94 0.46 6.74 -16.36
N ASP A 95 1.66 7.19 -16.70
CA ASP A 95 2.44 8.20 -16.03
C ASP A 95 1.57 9.36 -15.55
N SER A 96 1.19 9.37 -14.26
CA SER A 96 0.92 10.57 -13.46
C SER A 96 0.31 10.20 -12.10
N ALA A 97 0.89 10.77 -11.04
CA ALA A 97 0.32 10.88 -9.70
C ALA A 97 0.55 9.74 -8.69
N ILE A 98 1.81 9.38 -8.40
CA ILE A 98 2.22 9.08 -7.01
C ILE A 98 3.54 9.79 -6.68
N ARG A 99 3.46 11.11 -6.55
CA ARG A 99 4.31 11.89 -5.64
C ARG A 99 3.38 12.75 -4.80
N ALA A 100 2.69 12.10 -3.88
CA ALA A 100 1.89 12.75 -2.86
C ALA A 100 2.29 12.18 -1.50
N GLU A 101 3.55 12.34 -1.14
CA GLU A 101 4.07 11.94 0.16
C GLU A 101 4.42 13.23 0.92
N GLY A 102 3.62 13.54 1.95
CA GLY A 102 4.03 14.45 3.04
C GLY A 102 3.34 15.82 3.15
N THR A 103 2.01 15.91 3.08
CA THR A 103 1.34 17.06 3.72
C THR A 103 1.20 16.79 5.21
N LEU A 104 2.14 17.33 5.98
CA LEU A 104 1.99 17.56 7.42
C LEU A 104 0.81 18.52 7.62
N ILE A 105 -0.29 18.04 8.19
CA ILE A 105 -1.41 18.89 8.58
C ILE A 105 -1.08 19.48 9.96
N VAL A 106 -0.57 20.71 10.00
CA VAL A 106 -0.62 21.55 11.20
C VAL A 106 -2.01 22.17 11.25
N VAL A 107 -2.72 21.96 12.36
CA VAL A 107 -4.01 22.60 12.66
C VAL A 107 -3.86 24.11 12.49
N GLY A 108 -4.55 24.69 11.50
CA GLY A 108 -4.83 26.12 11.48
C GLY A 108 -4.39 26.96 10.28
N HIS A 109 -3.59 26.50 9.30
CA HIS A 109 -3.23 27.38 8.17
C HIS A 109 -2.94 26.62 6.85
N ARG A 110 -3.79 26.80 5.84
CA ARG A 110 -3.68 26.17 4.51
C ARG A 110 -2.77 26.99 3.59
N PHE A 111 -1.53 26.55 3.39
CA PHE A 111 -0.62 27.12 2.38
C PHE A 111 -1.05 26.70 0.96
N LYS A 112 -1.24 27.69 0.06
CA LYS A 112 -1.53 27.46 -1.37
C LYS A 112 -0.21 27.49 -2.15
N ASN A 113 0.32 26.32 -2.53
CA ASN A 113 1.50 26.23 -3.39
C ASN A 113 1.10 26.40 -4.86
N ARG A 114 1.46 27.55 -5.46
CA ARG A 114 1.22 27.87 -6.87
C ARG A 114 2.35 27.28 -7.71
N MET A 115 2.15 26.07 -8.25
CA MET A 115 3.10 25.46 -9.20
C MET A 115 3.14 26.27 -10.50
N ARG A 116 4.36 26.71 -10.83
CA ARG A 116 4.75 27.47 -12.01
C ARG A 116 4.80 26.52 -13.22
N THR A 117 3.87 26.65 -14.15
CA THR A 117 3.94 26.05 -15.49
C THR A 117 5.18 26.59 -16.21
N GLN A 118 6.26 25.82 -16.28
CA GLN A 118 7.28 25.99 -17.32
C GLN A 118 6.72 25.32 -18.58
N ARG A 119 6.12 26.14 -19.46
CA ARG A 119 5.94 25.81 -20.86
C ARG A 119 7.20 26.27 -21.60
N ASP A 120 7.84 25.29 -22.22
CA ASP A 120 8.91 25.41 -23.21
C ASP A 120 8.55 26.42 -24.32
N PRO A 121 9.40 27.43 -24.61
CA PRO A 121 9.27 28.22 -25.81
C PRO A 121 10.25 27.73 -26.89
N GLU A 122 9.71 26.98 -27.86
CA GLU A 122 10.31 26.82 -29.17
C GLU A 122 10.47 28.20 -29.85
N GLN A 123 11.70 28.66 -30.05
CA GLN A 123 12.01 29.64 -31.08
C GLN A 123 13.27 29.21 -31.84
N GLY A 124 13.03 28.39 -32.87
CA GLY A 124 13.97 28.14 -33.95
C GLY A 124 14.27 29.44 -34.70
N VAL A 125 15.49 29.92 -34.53
CA VAL A 125 16.06 31.02 -35.29
C VAL A 125 16.68 30.41 -36.56
N SER A 126 16.11 30.68 -37.73
CA SER A 126 16.92 30.98 -38.92
C SER A 126 16.12 31.63 -40.05
N PRO A 127 16.62 32.74 -40.62
CA PRO A 127 15.90 33.60 -41.56
C PRO A 127 16.01 33.11 -43.00
N ARG A 128 14.86 33.00 -43.67
CA ARG A 128 14.77 32.79 -45.12
C ARG A 128 14.62 34.14 -45.81
N ARG A 129 15.69 34.66 -46.43
CA ARG A 129 15.63 35.57 -47.60
C ARG A 129 17.02 35.96 -48.11
N ARG A 130 17.38 35.43 -49.28
CA ARG A 130 18.25 36.01 -50.32
C ARG A 130 17.83 35.38 -51.67
N PRO A 131 18.25 35.91 -52.83
CA PRO A 131 17.85 37.21 -53.37
C PRO A 131 17.36 37.10 -54.84
N PHE A 132 16.79 38.20 -55.34
CA PHE A 132 16.94 38.71 -56.72
C PHE A 132 16.57 37.84 -57.94
N ARG A 133 15.52 38.22 -58.68
CA ARG A 133 15.65 38.74 -60.07
C ARG A 133 14.35 39.40 -60.54
N GLU A 134 14.51 40.59 -61.12
CA GLU A 134 13.50 41.50 -61.68
C GLU A 134 13.32 41.27 -63.21
N PRO A 135 12.63 42.13 -63.99
CA PRO A 135 11.33 41.85 -64.61
C PRO A 135 11.38 41.71 -66.16
N HIS A 136 10.21 41.39 -66.73
CA HIS A 136 9.79 41.49 -68.15
C HIS A 136 10.51 40.65 -69.21
#